data_AF-A0A9D5NTZ2-F1
#
_entry.id   AF-A0A9D5NTZ2-F1
#
_cell.length_a   1.000
_cell.length_b   1.000
_cell.length_c   1.000
_cell.angle_alpha   90.00
_cell.angle_beta   90.00
_cell.angle_gamma   90.00
#
_symmetry.space_group_name_H-M   'P 1'
#
loop_
_entity.id
_entity.type
_entity.pdbx_description
1 polymer ?
#
loop_
_entity_poly.entity_id
_entity_poly.type
_entity_poly.pdbx_seq_one_letter_code
_entity_poly.pdbx_strand_id
1 'polypeptide(L)'
;MQIIDPSLPSGGHPYAPVRPWYITQDDYAFTLAATPEDYTLVVLDEDDEVVYSDTLPSGSTMFVLPSTLSGSYELRLMPLASTYYYRGYITL
;
A
#
# COMPACT_ATOMS: atom_id res chain seq x y z
N MET A 1 3.64 6.51 -9.28
CA MET A 1 2.30 5.88 -9.34
C MET A 1 1.46 6.44 -8.19
N GLN A 2 0.14 6.59 -8.35
CA GLN A 2 -0.73 7.15 -7.30
C GLN A 2 -1.54 6.02 -6.65
N ILE A 3 -1.36 5.82 -5.33
CA ILE A 3 -2.20 4.92 -4.52
C ILE A 3 -3.40 5.73 -4.04
N ILE A 4 -4.61 5.26 -4.32
CA ILE A 4 -5.88 5.96 -4.04
C ILE A 4 -6.61 5.22 -2.92
N ASP A 5 -7.09 5.96 -1.93
CA ASP A 5 -7.94 5.47 -0.84
C ASP A 5 -9.36 5.16 -1.38
N PRO A 6 -9.86 3.91 -1.31
CA PRO A 6 -11.22 3.57 -1.73
C PRO A 6 -12.27 3.76 -0.63
N SER A 7 -11.88 4.13 0.59
CA SER A 7 -12.77 4.23 1.74
C SER A 7 -13.29 5.66 1.93
N LEU A 8 -14.46 5.93 1.36
CA LEU A 8 -15.39 6.91 1.95
C LEU A 8 -16.33 6.13 2.87
N PRO A 9 -16.19 6.19 4.20
CA PRO A 9 -17.21 5.62 5.07
C PRO A 9 -18.51 6.39 4.86
N SER A 10 -19.57 5.66 4.50
CA SER A 10 -20.93 6.19 4.48
C SER A 10 -21.37 6.48 5.91
N GLY A 11 -21.11 7.71 6.37
CA GLY A 11 -21.66 8.25 7.61
C GLY A 11 -20.62 8.47 8.72
N GLY A 12 -20.39 9.76 9.02
CA GLY A 12 -19.87 10.20 10.31
C GLY A 12 -18.39 10.58 10.33
N HIS A 13 -18.14 11.87 10.50
CA HIS A 13 -16.86 12.59 10.62
C HIS A 13 -16.11 12.90 9.31
N PRO A 14 -15.88 14.19 9.00
CA PRO A 14 -14.99 14.60 7.92
C PRO A 14 -13.55 14.35 8.39
N TYR A 15 -13.10 13.10 8.33
CA TYR A 15 -11.67 12.84 8.37
C TYR A 15 -11.06 13.53 7.15
N ALA A 16 -10.07 14.40 7.41
CA ALA A 16 -9.39 15.18 6.39
C ALA A 16 -9.06 14.31 5.17
N PRO A 17 -9.13 14.85 3.93
CA PRO A 17 -8.87 14.07 2.73
C PRO A 17 -7.54 13.34 2.90
N VAL A 18 -7.63 12.02 2.99
CA VAL A 18 -6.48 11.15 3.15
C VAL A 18 -5.59 11.43 1.95
N ARG A 19 -4.43 12.06 2.18
CA ARG A 19 -3.56 12.47 1.08
C ARG A 19 -3.10 11.19 0.39
N PRO A 20 -3.29 11.06 -0.94
CA PRO A 20 -2.81 9.89 -1.65
C PRO A 20 -1.31 9.75 -1.41
N TRP A 21 -0.88 8.55 -1.00
CA TRP A 21 0.53 8.29 -0.81
C TRP A 21 1.23 8.34 -2.15
N TYR A 22 2.22 9.21 -2.25
CA TYR A 22 3.07 9.27 -3.42
C TYR A 22 4.13 8.18 -3.28
N ILE A 23 4.00 7.13 -4.10
CA ILE A 23 4.97 6.05 -4.17
C ILE A 23 5.65 6.10 -5.53
N THR A 24 6.98 6.15 -5.50
CA THR A 24 7.84 6.00 -6.67
C THR A 24 8.36 4.58 -6.73
N GLN A 25 8.35 4.01 -7.92
CA GLN A 25 8.85 2.68 -8.19
C GLN A 25 10.10 2.77 -9.06
N ASP A 26 11.13 2.04 -8.67
CA ASP A 26 12.32 1.75 -9.46
C ASP A 26 12.47 0.23 -9.49
N ASP A 27 11.96 -0.39 -10.56
CA ASP A 27 11.94 -1.85 -10.71
C ASP A 27 11.14 -2.52 -9.55
N TYR A 28 11.74 -3.44 -8.80
CA TYR A 28 11.15 -4.03 -7.57
C TYR A 28 11.26 -3.15 -6.31
N ALA A 29 11.95 -2.00 -6.37
CA ALA A 29 12.14 -1.12 -5.23
C ALA A 29 11.10 0.01 -5.21
N PHE A 30 10.43 0.18 -4.08
CA PHE A 30 9.41 1.19 -3.89
C PHE A 30 9.85 2.17 -2.81
N THR A 31 9.82 3.46 -3.14
CA THR A 31 10.10 4.56 -2.21
C THR A 31 8.81 5.31 -1.93
N LEU A 32 8.57 5.61 -0.66
CA LEU A 32 7.41 6.31 -0.15
C LEU A 32 7.84 7.43 0.80
N ALA A 33 6.92 8.36 1.07
CA ALA A 33 7.06 9.22 2.24
C ALA A 33 7.10 8.35 3.50
N ALA A 34 7.88 8.76 4.51
CA ALA A 34 8.05 7.98 5.73
C ALA A 34 6.71 7.54 6.33
N THR A 35 6.58 6.26 6.68
CA THR A 35 5.37 5.73 7.31
C THR A 35 5.15 6.39 8.68
N PRO A 36 3.96 6.95 8.96
CA PRO A 36 3.70 7.61 10.24
C PRO A 36 3.50 6.62 11.40
N GLU A 37 3.19 5.37 11.09
CA GLU A 37 2.94 4.26 12.02
C GLU A 37 3.36 2.94 11.35
N ASP A 38 3.15 1.82 12.02
CA ASP A 38 3.41 0.49 11.46
C ASP A 38 2.31 0.10 10.47
N TYR A 39 2.71 -0.37 9.28
CA TYR A 39 1.81 -0.82 8.23
C TYR A 39 2.07 -2.28 7.89
N THR A 40 1.01 -3.00 7.53
CA THR A 40 1.10 -4.27 6.81
C THR A 40 0.98 -3.99 5.32
N LEU A 41 2.02 -4.33 4.58
CA LEU A 41 2.04 -4.39 3.13
C LEU A 41 1.48 -5.75 2.70
N VAL A 42 0.52 -5.74 1.78
CA VAL A 42 -0.02 -6.94 1.15
C VAL A 42 -0.04 -6.74 -0.36
N VAL A 43 0.38 -7.76 -1.09
CA VAL A 43 0.33 -7.82 -2.56
C VAL A 43 -0.59 -8.96 -2.95
N LEU A 44 -1.55 -8.65 -3.81
CA LEU A 44 -2.58 -9.58 -4.28
C LEU A 44 -2.46 -9.76 -5.79
N ASP A 45 -2.72 -10.98 -6.27
CA ASP A 45 -2.85 -11.26 -7.69
C ASP A 45 -4.26 -10.93 -8.24
N GLU A 46 -4.52 -11.34 -9.48
CA GLU A 46 -5.80 -11.10 -10.17
C GLU A 46 -6.99 -11.88 -9.58
N ASP A 47 -6.72 -12.93 -8.80
CA ASP A 47 -7.72 -13.76 -8.13
C ASP A 47 -7.95 -13.31 -6.67
N ASP A 48 -7.43 -12.13 -6.28
CA ASP A 48 -7.44 -11.60 -4.90
C ASP A 48 -6.68 -12.50 -3.90
N GLU A 49 -5.74 -13.34 -4.36
CA GLU A 49 -4.92 -14.20 -3.49
C GLU A 49 -3.65 -13.46 -3.03
N VAL A 50 -3.30 -13.60 -1.74
CA VAL A 50 -2.11 -12.95 -1.17
C VAL A 50 -0.85 -13.66 -1.61
N VAL A 51 -0.09 -13.03 -2.51
CA VAL A 51 1.18 -13.56 -3.04
C VAL A 51 2.41 -13.08 -2.26
N TYR A 52 2.29 -11.95 -1.56
CA TYR A 52 3.34 -11.42 -0.70
C TYR A 52 2.77 -10.56 0.42
N SER A 53 3.41 -10.59 1.59
CA SER A 53 3.07 -9.71 2.71
C SER A 53 4.30 -9.36 3.51
N ASP A 54 4.39 -8.13 3.99
CA ASP A 54 5.47 -7.68 4.87
C ASP A 54 4.97 -6.64 5.88
N THR A 55 5.76 -6.41 6.93
CA THR A 55 5.51 -5.34 7.90
C THR A 55 6.48 -4.18 7.65
N LEU A 56 5.93 -3.00 7.41
CA LEU A 56 6.65 -1.75 7.27
C LEU A 56 6.60 -1.01 8.61
N PRO A 57 7.67 -1.03 9.42
CA PRO A 57 7.69 -0.31 10.69
C PRO A 57 7.58 1.20 10.47
N SER A 58 7.13 1.92 11.49
CA SER A 58 7.09 3.39 11.49
C SER A 58 8.44 4.00 11.13
N GLY A 59 8.42 5.04 10.29
CA GLY A 59 9.61 5.69 9.73
C GLY A 59 10.20 4.99 8.50
N SER A 60 9.64 3.86 8.04
CA SER A 60 10.06 3.22 6.79
C SER A 60 9.81 4.15 5.60
N THR A 61 10.83 4.31 4.76
CA THR A 61 10.76 5.13 3.54
C THR A 61 10.87 4.31 2.26
N MET A 62 11.16 3.01 2.38
CA MET A 62 11.32 2.11 1.25
C MET A 62 10.90 0.69 1.59
N PHE A 63 10.52 -0.06 0.57
CA PHE A 63 10.38 -1.52 0.62
C PHE A 63 10.76 -2.12 -0.74
N VAL A 64 11.07 -3.42 -0.76
CA VAL A 64 11.47 -4.14 -1.97
C VAL A 64 10.61 -5.37 -2.11
N LEU A 65 9.98 -5.53 -3.26
CA LEU A 65 9.20 -6.72 -3.56
C LEU A 65 10.11 -7.86 -4.08
N PRO A 66 9.74 -9.13 -3.87
CA PRO A 66 10.50 -10.25 -4.41
C PRO A 66 10.57 -10.19 -5.94
N SER A 67 11.77 -10.40 -6.51
CA SER A 67 11.98 -10.44 -7.97
C SER A 67 11.38 -11.67 -8.67
N THR A 68 10.77 -12.56 -7.90
CA THR A 68 10.00 -13.70 -8.41
C THR A 68 8.57 -13.32 -8.81
N LEU A 69 8.08 -12.15 -8.40
CA LEU A 69 6.79 -11.62 -8.83
C LEU A 69 6.93 -11.03 -10.22
N SER A 70 5.95 -11.25 -11.09
CA SER A 70 5.94 -10.70 -12.45
C SER A 70 4.51 -10.55 -12.94
N GLY A 71 4.17 -9.41 -13.52
CA GLY A 71 2.82 -9.11 -13.98
C GLY A 71 2.15 -8.00 -13.18
N SER A 72 0.81 -7.99 -13.19
CA SER A 72 0.02 -6.94 -12.54
C SER A 72 -0.50 -7.41 -11.19
N TYR A 73 -0.37 -6.56 -10.18
CA TYR A 73 -0.77 -6.87 -8.81
C TYR A 73 -1.49 -5.69 -8.17
N GLU A 74 -2.37 -5.96 -7.20
CA GLU A 74 -2.87 -4.96 -6.28
C GLU A 74 -1.96 -4.89 -5.05
N LEU A 75 -1.47 -3.70 -4.74
CA LEU A 75 -0.73 -3.40 -3.52
C LEU A 75 -1.66 -2.73 -2.52
N ARG A 76 -1.78 -3.32 -1.32
CA ARG A 76 -2.53 -2.77 -0.18
C ARG A 76 -1.57 -2.40 0.97
N LEU A 77 -1.77 -1.22 1.54
CA LEU A 77 -1.09 -0.77 2.77
C LEU A 77 -2.13 -0.59 3.86
N MET A 78 -2.01 -1.38 4.93
CA MET A 78 -2.96 -1.43 6.04
C MET A 78 -2.29 -0.93 7.32
N PRO A 79 -2.68 0.23 7.89
CA PRO A 79 -2.20 0.65 9.20
C PRO A 79 -2.67 -0.33 10.28
N LEU A 80 -1.78 -0.75 11.19
CA LEU A 80 -2.14 -1.72 12.24
C LEU A 80 -3.24 -1.21 13.19
N ALA A 81 -3.36 0.10 13.37
CA ALA A 81 -4.32 0.72 14.27
C ALA A 81 -5.67 1.05 13.60
N SER A 82 -5.88 0.71 12.32
CA SER A 82 -7.09 1.11 11.60
C SER A 82 -7.71 0.04 10.71
N THR A 83 -8.96 0.27 10.31
CA THR A 83 -9.74 -0.62 9.44
C THR A 83 -9.73 -0.18 7.98
N TYR A 84 -9.17 1.00 7.67
CA TYR A 84 -8.99 1.47 6.30
C TYR A 84 -7.68 0.93 5.71
N TYR A 85 -7.59 0.90 4.39
CA TYR A 85 -6.37 0.55 3.68
C TYR A 85 -6.21 1.40 2.44
N TYR A 86 -4.97 1.67 2.09
CA TYR A 86 -4.63 2.29 0.82
C TYR A 86 -4.44 1.22 -0.23
N ARG A 87 -4.88 1.44 -1.47
CA ARG A 87 -4.60 0.51 -2.57
C ARG A 87 -4.12 1.17 -3.85
N GLY A 88 -3.29 0.45 -4.60
CA GLY A 88 -2.83 0.84 -5.93
C GLY A 88 -2.44 -0.38 -6.74
N TYR A 89 -2.52 -0.27 -8.06
CA TYR A 89 -2.14 -1.36 -8.96
C TYR A 89 -0.74 -1.13 -9.49
N ILE A 90 0.13 -2.12 -9.31
CA ILE A 90 1.52 -2.11 -9.79
C ILE A 90 1.68 -3.07 -10.96
N THR A 91 2.71 -2.83 -11.77
CA THR A 91 3.22 -3.80 -12.74
C THR A 91 4.69 -4.04 -12.44
N LEU A 92 5.08 -5.32 -12.34
CA LEU A 92 6.44 -5.79 -12.08
C LEU A 92 6.95 -6.59 -13.29
#